data_AF-A0A956E960-F1
#
_entry.id   AF-A0A956E960-F1
#
_cell.length_a   1.000
_cell.length_b   1.000
_cell.length_c   1.000
_cell.angle_alpha   90.00
_cell.angle_beta   90.00
_cell.angle_gamma   90.00
#
_symmetry.space_group_name_H-M   'P 1'
#
loop_
_entity.id
_entity.type
_entity.pdbx_description
1 polymer ?
#
loop_
_entity_poly.entity_id
_entity_poly.type
_entity_poly.pdbx_seq_one_letter_code
_entity_poly.pdbx_strand_id
1 'polypeptide(L)'
;MNARRLRPRPHTLSSALGLLFLALLACKNKERAPTPAQPEIPVPQGNVAEAPVAPQAQAPVQQPTPVQHPAPVRQPTPARPAPQPVQQAAPAPRPEPAPEPVQPAPPPQPAPAPQPAPAPQPVAFSQTDTSQWLDGVPPIPTGRSNPPSISEWSSAPVVNTQGPNSHPENCRMQVWREWVSIKCEGDFKGFDDNFNLGKETQDWFRATKLGKFASVVIRMQKGKTQRLRICRGRDRASLFVNWPNTRDRPRHIALGRAGQCEQYWN
;
A
#
# COMPACT_ATOMS: atom_id res chain seq x y z
N MET A 1 -17.01 -48.89 14.70
CA MET A 1 -16.00 -48.53 15.71
C MET A 1 -15.66 -47.04 15.58
N ASN A 2 -16.03 -46.27 16.62
CA ASN A 2 -15.60 -44.91 17.02
C ASN A 2 -15.48 -43.77 16.00
N ALA A 3 -16.61 -43.12 15.71
CA ALA A 3 -16.66 -41.75 15.18
C ALA A 3 -16.62 -40.73 16.34
N ARG A 4 -15.50 -40.02 16.52
CA ARG A 4 -15.40 -38.88 17.45
C ARG A 4 -15.97 -37.63 16.78
N ARG A 5 -17.14 -37.19 17.25
CA ARG A 5 -17.75 -35.89 16.91
C ARG A 5 -16.99 -34.77 17.59
N LEU A 6 -16.35 -33.89 16.81
CA LEU A 6 -15.81 -32.62 17.29
C LEU A 6 -16.95 -31.63 17.43
N ARG A 7 -17.20 -31.15 18.66
CA ARG A 7 -18.17 -30.08 18.94
C ARG A 7 -17.54 -28.71 18.64
N PRO A 8 -18.27 -27.75 18.03
CA PRO A 8 -17.79 -26.38 17.90
C PRO A 8 -17.80 -25.67 19.26
N ARG A 9 -16.72 -24.95 19.57
CA ARG A 9 -16.63 -24.06 20.73
C ARG A 9 -17.33 -22.74 20.42
N PRO A 10 -18.21 -22.21 21.29
CA PRO A 10 -18.74 -20.87 21.15
C PRO A 10 -17.66 -19.85 21.54
N HIS A 11 -17.29 -18.96 20.62
CA HIS A 11 -16.52 -17.77 20.96
C HIS A 11 -17.48 -16.74 21.56
N THR A 12 -17.32 -16.50 22.85
CA THR A 12 -17.95 -15.44 23.62
C THR A 12 -17.52 -14.07 23.09
N LEU A 13 -18.50 -13.27 22.66
CA LEU A 13 -18.35 -11.84 22.45
C LEU A 13 -17.92 -11.18 23.78
N SER A 14 -16.70 -10.64 23.82
CA SER A 14 -16.29 -9.69 24.85
C SER A 14 -16.37 -8.30 24.24
N SER A 15 -17.51 -7.65 24.50
CA SER A 15 -17.77 -6.25 24.27
C SER A 15 -17.51 -5.52 25.59
N ALA A 16 -16.38 -4.85 25.73
CA ALA A 16 -16.13 -3.84 26.78
C ALA A 16 -14.74 -3.18 26.61
N LEU A 17 -14.76 -1.87 26.31
CA LEU A 17 -13.79 -0.78 26.55
C LEU A 17 -13.73 0.08 25.28
N GLY A 18 -14.31 1.27 25.21
CA GLY A 18 -14.43 2.27 26.27
C GLY A 18 -13.26 3.25 26.16
N LEU A 19 -13.44 4.25 25.28
CA LEU A 19 -12.98 5.64 25.42
C LEU A 19 -11.77 5.89 26.34
N LEU A 20 -10.57 5.95 25.78
CA LEU A 20 -9.52 6.91 26.16
C LEU A 20 -8.33 6.76 25.21
N PHE A 21 -8.05 7.77 24.38
CA PHE A 21 -6.69 8.21 23.97
C PHE A 21 -6.84 9.29 22.88
N LEU A 22 -7.48 10.40 23.27
CA LEU A 22 -7.34 11.69 22.60
C LEU A 22 -6.41 12.52 23.47
N ALA A 23 -5.09 12.31 23.33
CA ALA A 23 -4.08 13.15 23.98
C ALA A 23 -2.73 13.04 23.27
N LEU A 24 -2.25 14.21 22.80
CA LEU A 24 -0.85 14.59 22.62
C LEU A 24 -0.09 14.04 21.40
N LEU A 25 -0.38 14.60 20.21
CA LEU A 25 0.69 14.93 19.26
C LEU A 25 1.04 16.42 19.39
N ALA A 26 1.74 16.75 20.48
CA ALA A 26 2.60 17.92 20.51
C ALA A 26 3.93 17.51 19.86
N CYS A 27 4.08 17.69 18.55
CA CYS A 27 5.38 17.62 17.90
C CYS A 27 6.20 18.82 18.34
N LYS A 28 6.94 18.60 19.43
CA LYS A 28 8.04 19.40 19.93
C LYS A 28 9.06 19.56 18.82
N ASN A 29 9.07 20.74 18.20
CA ASN A 29 10.05 21.15 17.22
C ASN A 29 11.39 21.30 17.96
N LYS A 30 12.22 20.26 17.90
CA LYS A 30 13.53 20.24 18.52
C LYS A 30 14.50 20.95 17.59
N GLU A 31 14.81 22.20 17.91
CA GLU A 31 15.89 22.98 17.31
C GLU A 31 17.15 22.11 17.17
N ARG A 32 17.57 21.89 15.93
CA ARG A 32 18.89 21.34 15.62
C ARG A 32 19.91 22.44 15.84
N ALA A 33 20.88 22.15 16.71
CA ALA A 33 22.07 22.96 16.88
C ALA A 33 22.82 23.15 15.55
N PRO A 34 23.50 24.29 15.36
CA PRO A 34 24.32 24.54 14.19
C PRO A 34 25.46 23.51 14.08
N THR A 35 25.62 22.97 12.87
CA THR A 35 26.73 22.06 12.54
C THR A 35 28.04 22.85 12.51
N PRO A 36 29.13 22.36 13.13
CA PRO A 36 30.44 23.02 13.07
C PRO A 36 30.98 23.01 11.64
N ALA A 37 31.46 24.17 11.21
CA ALA A 37 32.08 24.38 9.90
C ALA A 37 33.24 23.41 9.67
N GLN A 38 33.22 22.75 8.51
CA GLN A 38 34.38 22.02 8.00
C GLN A 38 35.44 23.00 7.50
N PRO A 39 36.74 22.72 7.69
CA PRO A 39 37.83 23.51 7.13
C PRO A 39 37.88 23.34 5.60
N GLU A 40 37.71 24.44 4.88
CA GLU A 40 37.93 24.51 3.43
C GLU A 40 39.43 24.36 3.12
N ILE A 41 39.72 23.51 2.14
CA ILE A 41 41.03 23.31 1.55
C ILE A 41 41.23 24.44 0.52
N PRO A 42 42.37 25.18 0.53
CA PRO A 42 42.59 26.28 -0.39
C PRO A 42 42.85 25.79 -1.82
N VAL A 43 42.08 26.34 -2.77
CA VAL A 43 42.31 26.25 -4.21
C VAL A 43 43.01 27.54 -4.67
N PRO A 44 44.07 27.48 -5.50
CA PRO A 44 44.83 28.67 -5.88
C PRO A 44 44.06 29.63 -6.77
N GLN A 45 44.12 30.91 -6.40
CA GLN A 45 43.46 32.05 -7.02
C GLN A 45 44.13 32.45 -8.35
N GLY A 46 43.32 32.59 -9.40
CA GLY A 46 43.60 33.39 -10.58
C GLY A 46 42.82 34.70 -10.50
N ASN A 47 43.55 35.81 -10.50
CA ASN A 47 43.06 37.18 -10.30
C ASN A 47 42.05 37.67 -11.34
N VAL A 48 40.96 38.27 -10.87
CA VAL A 48 40.46 39.56 -11.37
C VAL A 48 39.78 40.29 -10.21
N ALA A 49 40.30 41.46 -9.89
CA ALA A 49 39.88 42.30 -8.78
C ALA A 49 38.54 42.98 -9.11
N GLU A 50 37.50 42.64 -8.35
CA GLU A 50 36.27 43.42 -8.26
C GLU A 50 36.08 43.81 -6.80
N ALA A 51 35.86 45.10 -6.56
CA ALA A 51 35.88 45.70 -5.24
C ALA A 51 34.76 45.13 -4.34
N PRO A 52 35.03 44.90 -3.04
CA PRO A 52 34.02 44.42 -2.11
C PRO A 52 33.00 45.53 -1.82
N VAL A 53 31.79 45.36 -2.33
CA VAL A 53 30.62 46.13 -1.89
C VAL A 53 30.30 45.70 -0.46
N ALA A 54 30.37 46.66 0.46
CA ALA A 54 30.07 46.46 1.88
C ALA A 54 28.65 45.87 2.07
N PRO A 55 28.46 44.90 2.99
CA PRO A 55 27.14 44.39 3.32
C PRO A 55 26.32 45.51 3.97
N GLN A 56 25.27 45.96 3.27
CA GLN A 56 24.27 46.83 3.85
C GLN A 56 23.52 46.05 4.94
N ALA A 57 23.61 46.53 6.18
CA ALA A 57 22.84 46.04 7.30
C ALA A 57 21.35 46.17 6.97
N GLN A 58 20.68 45.04 6.74
CA GLN A 58 19.24 45.01 6.54
C GLN A 58 18.56 45.36 7.87
N ALA A 59 17.75 46.41 7.84
CA ALA A 59 16.92 46.81 8.97
C ALA A 59 15.99 45.64 9.38
N PRO A 60 15.70 45.48 10.68
CA PRO A 60 14.80 44.43 11.17
C PRO A 60 13.41 44.61 10.55
N VAL A 61 13.02 43.65 9.71
CA VAL A 61 11.67 43.56 9.16
C VAL A 61 10.72 43.29 10.33
N GLN A 62 9.87 44.26 10.65
CA GLN A 62 8.87 44.13 11.69
C GLN A 62 7.89 43.02 11.30
N GLN A 63 7.90 41.96 12.09
CA GLN A 63 6.99 40.84 11.96
C GLN A 63 5.56 41.35 12.23
N PRO A 64 4.61 41.20 11.28
CA PRO A 64 3.26 41.72 11.45
C PRO A 64 2.61 41.06 12.67
N THR A 65 2.03 41.90 13.53
CA THR A 65 1.26 41.48 14.70
C THR A 65 0.15 40.52 14.25
N PRO A 66 0.01 39.33 14.86
CA PRO A 66 -1.07 38.41 14.53
C PRO A 66 -2.42 39.08 14.79
N VAL A 67 -3.18 39.31 13.71
CA VAL A 67 -4.55 39.80 13.79
C VAL A 67 -5.37 38.76 14.54
N GLN A 68 -5.87 39.13 15.72
CA GLN A 68 -6.72 38.24 16.51
C GLN A 68 -8.02 37.98 15.74
N HIS A 69 -8.19 36.75 15.28
CA HIS A 69 -9.44 36.30 14.71
C HIS A 69 -10.49 36.24 15.84
N PRO A 70 -11.68 36.84 15.65
CA PRO A 70 -12.74 36.82 16.66
C PRO A 70 -13.12 35.38 16.98
N ALA A 71 -13.35 35.12 18.27
CA ALA A 71 -13.77 33.81 18.76
C ALA A 71 -15.04 33.35 18.02
N PRO A 72 -15.12 32.07 17.61
CA PRO A 72 -16.31 31.53 16.95
C PRO A 72 -17.55 31.74 17.83
N VAL A 73 -18.54 32.47 17.32
CA VAL A 73 -19.86 32.59 17.94
C VAL A 73 -20.47 31.18 17.99
N ARG A 74 -20.77 30.69 19.20
CA ARG A 74 -21.41 29.38 19.38
C ARG A 74 -22.79 29.41 18.72
N GLN A 75 -22.94 28.69 17.61
CA GLN A 75 -24.26 28.45 17.03
C GLN A 75 -25.07 27.59 18.01
N PRO A 76 -26.36 27.91 18.24
CA PRO A 76 -27.24 27.13 19.09
C PRO A 76 -27.37 25.71 18.54
N THR A 77 -27.15 24.72 19.40
CA THR A 77 -27.32 23.31 19.09
C THR A 77 -28.76 23.05 18.67
N PRO A 78 -29.02 22.47 17.49
CA PRO A 78 -30.37 22.08 17.07
C PRO A 78 -31.01 21.16 18.11
N ALA A 79 -32.24 21.48 18.51
CA ALA A 79 -33.01 20.68 19.44
C ALA A 79 -33.18 19.24 18.89
N ARG A 80 -32.90 18.26 19.74
CA ARG A 80 -32.99 16.84 19.42
C ARG A 80 -34.43 16.50 19.00
N PRO A 81 -34.67 15.93 17.82
CA PRO A 81 -36.00 15.48 17.42
C PRO A 81 -36.57 14.48 18.43
N ALA A 82 -37.86 14.64 18.75
CA ALA A 82 -38.58 13.72 19.61
C ALA A 82 -38.56 12.29 19.00
N PRO A 83 -38.43 11.24 19.82
CA PRO A 83 -38.43 9.86 19.35
C PRO A 83 -39.74 9.54 18.63
N GLN A 84 -39.63 9.12 17.36
CA GLN A 84 -40.78 8.66 16.59
C GLN A 84 -41.32 7.35 17.18
N PRO A 85 -42.65 7.15 17.15
CA PRO A 85 -43.28 5.92 17.61
C PRO A 85 -42.77 4.72 16.80
N VAL A 86 -42.25 3.73 17.49
CA VAL A 86 -41.83 2.44 16.95
C VAL A 86 -43.05 1.73 16.38
N GLN A 87 -43.09 1.54 15.06
CA GLN A 87 -44.13 0.73 14.43
C GLN A 87 -43.93 -0.73 14.84
N GLN A 88 -44.98 -1.31 15.42
CA GLN A 88 -45.03 -2.70 15.82
C GLN A 88 -44.99 -3.58 14.56
N ALA A 89 -43.94 -4.39 14.44
CA ALA A 89 -43.74 -5.26 13.29
C ALA A 89 -44.90 -6.25 13.12
N ALA A 90 -45.39 -6.37 11.90
CA ALA A 90 -46.41 -7.33 11.53
C ALA A 90 -45.94 -8.77 11.82
N PRO A 91 -46.85 -9.67 12.25
CA PRO A 91 -46.50 -11.06 12.56
C PRO A 91 -45.90 -11.76 11.33
N ALA A 92 -44.79 -12.46 11.56
CA ALA A 92 -44.06 -13.16 10.51
C ALA A 92 -44.95 -14.23 9.83
N PRO A 93 -44.88 -14.37 8.49
CA PRO A 93 -45.62 -15.39 7.77
C PRO A 93 -45.22 -16.80 8.24
N ARG A 94 -46.22 -17.68 8.31
CA ARG A 94 -46.08 -19.08 8.72
C ARG A 94 -45.14 -19.81 7.73
N PRO A 95 -44.15 -20.60 8.19
CA PRO A 95 -43.27 -21.35 7.31
C PRO A 95 -44.06 -22.30 6.41
N GLU A 96 -43.73 -22.26 5.11
CA GLU A 96 -44.25 -23.17 4.11
C GLU A 96 -43.73 -24.60 4.35
N PRO A 97 -44.53 -25.65 4.08
CA PRO A 97 -44.11 -27.04 4.30
C PRO A 97 -42.82 -27.38 3.56
N ALA A 98 -41.90 -28.04 4.25
CA ALA A 98 -40.66 -28.51 3.65
C ALA A 98 -40.96 -29.55 2.55
N PRO A 99 -40.39 -29.41 1.34
CA PRO A 99 -40.59 -30.38 0.27
C PRO A 99 -40.07 -31.76 0.67
N GLU A 100 -40.81 -32.79 0.26
CA GLU A 100 -40.45 -34.18 0.53
C GLU A 100 -39.09 -34.53 -0.10
N PRO A 101 -38.28 -35.40 0.56
CA PRO A 101 -36.96 -35.77 0.07
C PRO A 101 -37.08 -36.53 -1.26
N VAL A 102 -36.53 -35.95 -2.32
CA VAL A 102 -36.36 -36.64 -3.61
C VAL A 102 -35.31 -37.74 -3.43
N GLN A 103 -35.64 -38.97 -3.85
CA GLN A 103 -34.71 -40.10 -3.81
C GLN A 103 -33.43 -39.79 -4.60
N PRO A 104 -32.24 -40.07 -4.04
CA PRO A 104 -30.99 -39.84 -4.73
C PRO A 104 -30.91 -40.69 -6.00
N ALA A 105 -30.57 -40.07 -7.12
CA ALA A 105 -30.23 -40.78 -8.34
C ALA A 105 -29.02 -41.71 -8.10
N PRO A 106 -28.97 -42.88 -8.75
CA PRO A 106 -27.84 -43.80 -8.63
C PRO A 106 -26.53 -43.10 -9.05
N PRO A 107 -25.41 -43.40 -8.36
CA PRO A 107 -24.13 -42.76 -8.65
C PRO A 107 -23.67 -43.11 -10.08
N PRO A 108 -23.15 -42.13 -10.84
CA PRO A 108 -22.61 -42.39 -12.17
C PRO A 108 -21.44 -43.37 -12.08
N GLN A 109 -21.36 -44.30 -13.04
CA GLN A 109 -20.23 -45.21 -13.14
C GLN A 109 -18.92 -44.44 -13.33
N PRO A 110 -17.81 -44.87 -12.69
CA PRO A 110 -16.52 -44.22 -12.83
C PRO A 110 -16.08 -44.16 -14.29
N ALA A 111 -15.78 -42.96 -14.78
CA ALA A 111 -15.17 -42.78 -16.08
C ALA A 111 -13.77 -43.45 -16.10
N PRO A 112 -13.34 -44.01 -17.25
CA PRO A 112 -12.01 -44.57 -17.41
C PRO A 112 -10.93 -43.57 -16.97
N ALA A 113 -9.94 -44.07 -16.22
CA ALA A 113 -8.82 -43.26 -15.76
C ALA A 113 -8.07 -42.63 -16.97
N PRO A 114 -7.81 -41.31 -16.96
CA PRO A 114 -7.03 -40.67 -18.02
C PRO A 114 -5.65 -41.32 -18.13
N GLN A 115 -5.22 -41.60 -19.36
CA GLN A 115 -3.84 -42.02 -19.59
C GLN A 115 -2.86 -40.95 -19.06
N PRO A 116 -1.74 -41.36 -18.44
CA PRO A 116 -0.74 -40.42 -17.94
C PRO A 116 -0.30 -39.47 -19.04
N ALA A 117 -0.48 -38.17 -18.81
CA ALA A 117 0.06 -37.16 -19.70
C ALA A 117 1.58 -37.33 -19.80
N PRO A 118 2.18 -37.17 -20.98
CA PRO A 118 3.63 -37.18 -21.15
C PRO A 118 4.28 -36.22 -20.15
N ALA A 119 5.34 -36.69 -19.47
CA ALA A 119 6.10 -35.86 -18.55
C ALA A 119 6.54 -34.58 -19.28
N PRO A 120 6.24 -33.38 -18.75
CA PRO A 120 6.63 -32.14 -19.41
C PRO A 120 8.15 -32.13 -19.56
N GLN A 121 8.61 -32.04 -20.81
CA GLN A 121 10.03 -31.82 -21.07
C GLN A 121 10.41 -30.48 -20.43
N PRO A 122 11.58 -30.39 -19.76
CA PRO A 122 12.04 -29.14 -19.20
C PRO A 122 12.17 -28.13 -20.34
N VAL A 123 11.26 -27.17 -20.39
CA VAL A 123 11.42 -26.00 -21.24
C VAL A 123 12.69 -25.30 -20.78
N ALA A 124 13.71 -25.30 -21.64
CA ALA A 124 14.87 -24.48 -21.43
C ALA A 124 14.39 -23.03 -21.39
N PHE A 125 14.29 -22.46 -20.19
CA PHE A 125 14.15 -21.03 -20.02
C PHE A 125 15.44 -20.43 -20.55
N SER A 126 15.45 -20.07 -21.84
CA SER A 126 16.46 -19.17 -22.38
C SER A 126 16.52 -18.00 -21.43
N GLN A 127 17.68 -17.79 -20.82
CA GLN A 127 17.97 -16.59 -20.06
C GLN A 127 18.03 -15.45 -21.07
N THR A 128 16.88 -15.04 -21.60
CA THR A 128 16.75 -13.86 -22.43
C THR A 128 17.34 -12.75 -21.59
N ASP A 129 18.36 -12.11 -22.14
CA ASP A 129 19.24 -11.18 -21.49
C ASP A 129 18.44 -10.09 -20.76
N THR A 130 18.16 -10.35 -19.48
CA THR A 130 17.35 -9.45 -18.62
C THR A 130 18.01 -8.08 -18.44
N SER A 131 19.25 -7.89 -18.90
CA SER A 131 19.95 -6.60 -18.85
C SER A 131 19.12 -5.48 -19.49
N GLN A 132 18.50 -5.73 -20.64
CA GLN A 132 17.78 -4.69 -21.40
C GLN A 132 16.53 -4.13 -20.68
N TRP A 133 15.93 -4.90 -19.77
CA TRP A 133 14.76 -4.45 -18.99
C TRP A 133 15.13 -3.87 -17.63
N LEU A 134 16.36 -4.10 -17.16
CA LEU A 134 16.89 -3.53 -15.93
C LEU A 134 17.41 -2.09 -16.12
N ASP A 135 17.62 -1.64 -17.35
CA ASP A 135 18.01 -0.26 -17.66
C ASP A 135 16.98 0.78 -17.17
N GLY A 136 15.73 0.37 -16.95
CA GLY A 136 14.68 1.25 -16.42
C GLY A 136 14.69 1.42 -14.90
N VAL A 137 15.42 0.60 -14.14
CA VAL A 137 15.49 0.73 -12.67
C VAL A 137 16.66 1.66 -12.32
N PRO A 138 16.39 2.86 -11.76
CA PRO A 138 17.47 3.76 -11.40
C PRO A 138 18.38 3.13 -10.33
N PRO A 139 19.68 3.46 -10.32
CA PRO A 139 20.59 2.95 -9.31
C PRO A 139 20.07 3.25 -7.91
N ILE A 140 20.07 2.23 -7.04
CA ILE A 140 19.59 2.36 -5.67
C ILE A 140 20.79 2.74 -4.79
N PRO A 141 20.75 3.88 -4.08
CA PRO A 141 21.82 4.27 -3.20
C PRO A 141 22.03 3.23 -2.10
N THR A 142 23.29 3.06 -1.66
CA THR A 142 23.60 2.19 -0.53
C THR A 142 23.08 2.78 0.76
N GLY A 143 22.37 1.98 1.55
CA GLY A 143 21.83 2.39 2.85
C GLY A 143 20.37 2.79 2.78
N ARG A 144 19.75 2.90 3.96
CA ARG A 144 18.32 3.19 4.08
C ARG A 144 18.03 4.66 3.78
N SER A 145 17.13 4.92 2.84
CA SER A 145 16.64 6.27 2.55
C SER A 145 15.32 6.56 3.25
N ASN A 146 15.02 7.84 3.44
CA ASN A 146 13.68 8.27 3.82
C ASN A 146 12.67 7.96 2.68
N PRO A 147 11.37 7.80 3.00
CA PRO A 147 10.32 7.72 1.99
C PRO A 147 10.35 8.95 1.09
N PRO A 148 10.17 8.80 -0.24
CA PRO A 148 10.18 9.94 -1.14
C PRO A 148 8.96 10.83 -0.92
N SER A 149 9.18 12.14 -1.01
CA SER A 149 8.16 13.18 -1.02
C SER A 149 7.31 13.16 -2.29
N ILE A 150 6.17 13.86 -2.28
CA ILE A 150 5.26 13.93 -3.42
C ILE A 150 5.95 14.51 -4.68
N SER A 151 6.81 15.53 -4.50
CA SER A 151 7.56 16.16 -5.60
C SER A 151 8.67 15.25 -6.15
N GLU A 152 9.27 14.39 -5.33
CA GLU A 152 10.19 13.37 -5.82
C GLU A 152 9.45 12.32 -6.68
N TRP A 153 8.24 11.91 -6.26
CA TRP A 153 7.43 10.95 -7.01
C TRP A 153 7.00 11.47 -8.38
N SER A 154 6.77 12.78 -8.56
CA SER A 154 6.41 13.32 -9.88
C SER A 154 7.50 13.13 -10.93
N SER A 155 8.77 13.04 -10.50
CA SER A 155 9.93 12.83 -11.38
C SER A 155 10.38 11.37 -11.45
N ALA A 156 9.71 10.47 -10.72
CA ALA A 156 10.12 9.07 -10.65
C ALA A 156 9.75 8.29 -11.92
N PRO A 157 10.66 7.46 -12.46
CA PRO A 157 10.40 6.64 -13.64
C PRO A 157 9.27 5.64 -13.39
N VAL A 158 8.45 5.43 -14.41
CA VAL A 158 7.47 4.34 -14.45
C VAL A 158 8.21 3.08 -14.88
N VAL A 159 8.18 2.05 -14.04
CA VAL A 159 8.94 0.82 -14.27
C VAL A 159 8.00 -0.38 -14.22
N ASN A 160 8.15 -1.33 -15.13
CA ASN A 160 7.57 -2.67 -15.02
C ASN A 160 8.45 -3.69 -15.76
N THR A 161 9.08 -4.58 -15.02
CA THR A 161 10.00 -5.60 -15.58
C THR A 161 9.29 -6.72 -16.34
N GLN A 162 7.95 -6.81 -16.30
CA GLN A 162 7.18 -7.76 -17.11
C GLN A 162 6.84 -7.22 -18.52
N GLY A 163 7.34 -6.04 -18.88
CA GLY A 163 7.05 -5.40 -20.17
C GLY A 163 5.91 -4.37 -20.11
N PRO A 164 5.74 -3.58 -21.18
CA PRO A 164 4.89 -2.39 -21.19
C PRO A 164 3.41 -2.69 -20.95
N ASN A 165 2.88 -3.83 -21.41
CA ASN A 165 1.44 -4.15 -21.36
C ASN A 165 1.03 -5.04 -20.18
N SER A 166 1.96 -5.34 -19.27
CA SER A 166 1.73 -6.31 -18.20
C SER A 166 1.04 -5.69 -16.98
N HIS A 167 1.05 -4.37 -16.86
CA HIS A 167 0.38 -3.68 -15.77
C HIS A 167 -1.16 -3.72 -15.92
N PRO A 168 -1.90 -3.77 -14.81
CA PRO A 168 -3.34 -3.58 -14.83
C PRO A 168 -3.70 -2.17 -15.27
N GLU A 169 -4.81 -2.03 -15.99
CA GLU A 169 -5.35 -0.74 -16.38
C GLU A 169 -5.58 0.14 -15.16
N ASN A 170 -5.41 1.46 -15.30
CA ASN A 170 -5.52 2.44 -14.23
C ASN A 170 -4.65 2.16 -12.99
N CYS A 171 -3.59 1.36 -13.13
CA CYS A 171 -2.55 1.22 -12.12
C CYS A 171 -1.22 1.75 -12.68
N ARG A 172 -0.56 2.60 -11.90
CA ARG A 172 0.77 3.13 -12.21
C ARG A 172 1.75 2.67 -11.15
N MET A 173 2.91 2.16 -11.58
CA MET A 173 4.01 1.79 -10.70
C MET A 173 5.22 2.69 -10.98
N GLN A 174 5.73 3.35 -9.95
CA GLN A 174 6.93 4.19 -10.03
C GLN A 174 7.99 3.69 -9.07
N VAL A 175 9.26 3.88 -9.42
CA VAL A 175 10.40 3.49 -8.59
C VAL A 175 11.27 4.69 -8.33
N TRP A 176 11.61 4.95 -7.06
CA TRP A 176 12.55 5.99 -6.66
C TRP A 176 13.45 5.46 -5.55
N ARG A 177 14.75 5.34 -5.84
CA ARG A 177 15.73 4.70 -4.94
C ARG A 177 15.24 3.29 -4.57
N GLU A 178 15.21 2.97 -3.27
CA GLU A 178 14.70 1.71 -2.73
C GLU A 178 13.18 1.68 -2.55
N TRP A 179 12.42 2.67 -3.03
CA TRP A 179 10.98 2.74 -2.83
C TRP A 179 10.23 2.48 -4.13
N VAL A 180 9.15 1.69 -4.03
CA VAL A 180 8.18 1.48 -5.10
C VAL A 180 6.84 2.06 -4.68
N SER A 181 6.24 2.87 -5.55
CA SER A 181 4.91 3.46 -5.37
C SER A 181 3.97 2.82 -6.38
N ILE A 182 2.82 2.33 -5.92
CA ILE A 182 1.75 1.84 -6.78
C ILE A 182 0.50 2.65 -6.47
N LYS A 183 -0.05 3.28 -7.50
CA LYS A 183 -1.35 3.95 -7.43
C LYS A 183 -2.30 3.28 -8.40
N CYS A 184 -3.39 2.75 -7.90
CA CYS A 184 -4.48 2.18 -8.67
C CYS A 184 -5.75 3.01 -8.47
N GLU A 185 -6.44 3.31 -9.56
CA GLU A 185 -7.73 4.02 -9.57
C GLU A 185 -8.87 3.07 -9.96
N GLY A 186 -10.10 3.43 -9.55
CA GLY A 186 -11.33 2.68 -9.82
C GLY A 186 -11.95 2.04 -8.57
N ASP A 187 -12.78 1.01 -8.78
CA ASP A 187 -13.59 0.35 -7.74
C ASP A 187 -12.76 -0.55 -6.80
N PHE A 188 -11.86 0.07 -6.05
CA PHE A 188 -11.00 -0.58 -5.08
C PHE A 188 -11.81 -1.20 -3.94
N LYS A 189 -11.57 -2.48 -3.67
CA LYS A 189 -12.22 -3.27 -2.62
C LYS A 189 -11.34 -3.50 -1.40
N GLY A 190 -10.03 -3.70 -1.59
CA GLY A 190 -9.13 -4.04 -0.49
C GLY A 190 -7.75 -4.50 -0.95
N PHE A 191 -6.89 -4.81 0.02
CA PHE A 191 -5.61 -5.47 -0.21
C PHE A 191 -5.70 -6.91 0.23
N ASP A 192 -5.18 -7.83 -0.59
CA ASP A 192 -5.03 -9.23 -0.25
C ASP A 192 -3.54 -9.55 -0.22
N ASP A 193 -3.09 -10.31 0.78
CA ASP A 193 -1.71 -10.83 0.88
C ASP A 193 -0.59 -9.76 0.91
N ASN A 194 -0.14 -9.44 2.12
CA ASN A 194 1.03 -8.59 2.37
C ASN A 194 2.22 -9.47 2.78
N PHE A 195 3.07 -9.87 1.83
CA PHE A 195 4.19 -10.76 2.11
C PHE A 195 5.52 -9.99 2.20
N ASN A 196 6.20 -10.10 3.34
CA ASN A 196 7.52 -9.51 3.59
C ASN A 196 7.64 -7.98 3.37
N LEU A 197 6.55 -7.24 3.47
CA LEU A 197 6.58 -5.78 3.27
C LEU A 197 7.30 -5.01 4.40
N GLY A 198 7.61 -5.68 5.51
CA GLY A 198 8.19 -5.07 6.69
C GLY A 198 7.12 -4.48 7.61
N LYS A 199 7.48 -3.46 8.38
CA LYS A 199 6.58 -2.79 9.32
C LYS A 199 5.77 -1.68 8.62
N GLU A 200 4.46 -1.69 8.78
CA GLU A 200 3.60 -0.57 8.34
C GLU A 200 4.05 0.72 9.04
N THR A 201 4.01 1.86 8.35
CA THR A 201 4.55 3.18 8.73
C THR A 201 6.07 3.33 8.68
N GLN A 202 6.82 2.23 8.57
CA GLN A 202 8.29 2.26 8.55
C GLN A 202 8.87 1.80 7.21
N ASP A 203 8.37 0.68 6.70
CA ASP A 203 8.80 0.03 5.48
C ASP A 203 7.73 0.14 4.39
N TRP A 204 6.48 0.40 4.76
CA TRP A 204 5.43 0.64 3.78
C TRP A 204 4.31 1.52 4.34
N PHE A 205 3.63 2.21 3.43
CA PHE A 205 2.53 3.12 3.68
C PHE A 205 1.40 2.81 2.73
N ARG A 206 0.15 3.03 3.16
CA ARG A 206 -1.02 2.93 2.30
C ARG A 206 -1.92 4.13 2.49
N ALA A 207 -2.58 4.53 1.41
CA ALA A 207 -3.66 5.50 1.40
C ALA A 207 -4.75 4.97 0.47
N THR A 208 -5.96 4.80 0.99
CA THR A 208 -7.06 4.20 0.25
C THR A 208 -8.34 5.00 0.40
N LYS A 209 -9.14 5.02 -0.66
CA LYS A 209 -10.53 5.46 -0.62
C LYS A 209 -11.36 4.42 -1.35
N LEU A 210 -12.18 3.69 -0.59
CA LEU A 210 -13.05 2.63 -1.12
C LEU A 210 -13.85 3.14 -2.32
N GLY A 211 -13.91 2.32 -3.38
CA GLY A 211 -14.58 2.66 -4.63
C GLY A 211 -13.90 3.75 -5.47
N LYS A 212 -12.75 4.31 -5.06
CA LYS A 212 -12.04 5.36 -5.81
C LYS A 212 -10.58 5.04 -6.14
N PHE A 213 -9.76 4.76 -5.14
CA PHE A 213 -8.34 4.51 -5.37
C PHE A 213 -7.68 3.76 -4.21
N ALA A 214 -6.55 3.13 -4.54
CA ALA A 214 -5.57 2.65 -3.59
C ALA A 214 -4.18 3.12 -4.00
N SER A 215 -3.43 3.63 -3.01
CA SER A 215 -2.04 4.01 -3.14
C SER A 215 -1.25 3.28 -2.07
N VAL A 216 -0.11 2.72 -2.46
CA VAL A 216 0.80 2.03 -1.54
C VAL A 216 2.23 2.36 -1.92
N VAL A 217 3.03 2.64 -0.91
CA VAL A 217 4.46 2.93 -1.06
C VAL A 217 5.21 1.91 -0.23
N ILE A 218 6.12 1.16 -0.85
CA ILE A 218 6.82 0.03 -0.24
C ILE A 218 8.32 0.24 -0.38
N ARG A 219 9.06 0.02 0.70
CA ARG A 219 10.52 -0.07 0.70
C ARG A 219 10.93 -1.46 0.23
N MET A 220 11.60 -1.51 -0.90
CA MET A 220 12.23 -2.70 -1.42
C MET A 220 13.38 -3.12 -0.50
N GLN A 221 13.49 -4.42 -0.21
CA GLN A 221 14.49 -4.93 0.73
C GLN A 221 15.40 -5.95 0.06
N LYS A 222 16.70 -5.66 0.06
CA LYS A 222 17.73 -6.58 -0.43
C LYS A 222 17.70 -7.90 0.35
N GLY A 223 17.87 -9.00 -0.38
CA GLY A 223 17.72 -10.36 0.14
C GLY A 223 16.28 -10.83 0.32
N LYS A 224 15.27 -10.03 -0.07
CA LYS A 224 13.86 -10.39 0.13
C LYS A 224 13.07 -10.47 -1.16
N THR A 225 12.02 -11.28 -1.08
CA THR A 225 10.92 -11.30 -2.04
C THR A 225 9.70 -10.71 -1.37
N GLN A 226 9.12 -9.68 -1.98
CA GLN A 226 7.98 -8.93 -1.47
C GLN A 226 6.81 -9.07 -2.44
N ARG A 227 5.61 -9.25 -1.88
CA ARG A 227 4.38 -9.39 -2.65
C ARG A 227 3.27 -8.56 -2.02
N LEU A 228 2.45 -7.99 -2.88
CA LEU A 228 1.23 -7.28 -2.50
C LEU A 228 0.17 -7.57 -3.56
N ARG A 229 -1.09 -7.81 -3.15
CA ARG A 229 -2.21 -7.81 -4.08
C ARG A 229 -3.22 -6.72 -3.75
N ILE A 230 -3.74 -6.09 -4.80
CA ILE A 230 -4.71 -4.99 -4.72
C ILE A 230 -5.96 -5.44 -5.48
N CYS A 231 -7.09 -5.42 -4.80
CA CYS A 231 -8.38 -5.88 -5.33
C CYS A 231 -9.24 -4.75 -5.87
N ARG A 232 -9.74 -4.91 -7.10
CA ARG A 232 -10.55 -3.91 -7.78
C ARG A 232 -11.65 -4.56 -8.63
N GLY A 233 -12.90 -4.47 -8.17
CA GLY A 233 -14.03 -5.13 -8.85
C GLY A 233 -13.79 -6.64 -8.98
N ARG A 234 -13.69 -7.13 -10.23
CA ARG A 234 -13.37 -8.55 -10.54
C ARG A 234 -11.89 -8.80 -10.80
N ASP A 235 -11.09 -7.73 -10.90
CA ASP A 235 -9.68 -7.81 -11.27
C ASP A 235 -8.78 -7.65 -10.04
N ARG A 236 -7.54 -8.10 -10.19
CA ARG A 236 -6.51 -7.96 -9.17
C ARG A 236 -5.21 -7.45 -9.78
N ALA A 237 -4.61 -6.45 -9.14
CA ALA A 237 -3.22 -6.07 -9.39
C ALA A 237 -2.32 -6.85 -8.44
N SER A 238 -1.24 -7.45 -8.94
CA SER A 238 -0.25 -8.17 -8.12
C SER A 238 1.13 -7.56 -8.31
N LEU A 239 1.68 -7.03 -7.22
CA LEU A 239 3.08 -6.64 -7.14
C LEU A 239 3.93 -7.85 -6.79
N PHE A 240 5.03 -8.02 -7.52
CA PHE A 240 6.11 -8.91 -7.18
C PHE A 240 7.44 -8.16 -7.26
N VAL A 241 8.18 -8.14 -6.15
CA VAL A 241 9.54 -7.62 -6.08
C VAL A 241 10.47 -8.71 -5.61
N ASN A 242 11.55 -8.95 -6.35
CA ASN A 242 12.62 -9.86 -5.94
C ASN A 242 13.96 -9.12 -5.99
N TRP A 243 14.59 -8.97 -4.84
CA TRP A 243 15.91 -8.35 -4.72
C TRP A 243 16.90 -9.34 -4.09
N PRO A 244 17.73 -10.02 -4.89
CA PRO A 244 18.75 -10.93 -4.37
C PRO A 244 19.79 -10.21 -3.51
N ASN A 245 20.34 -10.89 -2.51
CA ASN A 245 21.44 -10.37 -1.68
C ASN A 245 22.75 -10.16 -2.46
N THR A 246 22.91 -10.87 -3.59
CA THR A 246 24.10 -10.79 -4.46
C THR A 246 24.08 -9.61 -5.44
N ARG A 247 23.00 -8.82 -5.50
CA ARG A 247 22.86 -7.70 -6.44
C ARG A 247 22.67 -6.36 -5.75
N ASP A 248 23.17 -5.31 -6.38
CA ASP A 248 22.98 -3.91 -5.99
C ASP A 248 21.54 -3.42 -6.23
N ARG A 249 20.79 -4.09 -7.12
CA ARG A 249 19.42 -3.73 -7.51
C ARG A 249 18.46 -4.94 -7.55
N PRO A 250 17.13 -4.70 -7.49
CA PRO A 250 16.13 -5.72 -7.68
C PRO A 250 16.27 -6.39 -9.05
N ARG A 251 16.11 -7.72 -9.07
CA ARG A 251 16.07 -8.49 -10.32
C ARG A 251 14.72 -8.34 -11.01
N HIS A 252 13.65 -8.29 -10.22
CA HIS A 252 12.28 -8.15 -10.70
C HIS A 252 11.54 -7.09 -9.89
N ILE A 253 10.87 -6.19 -10.59
CA ILE A 253 9.88 -5.25 -10.05
C ILE A 253 8.71 -5.28 -11.02
N ALA A 254 7.63 -5.94 -10.62
CA ALA A 254 6.60 -6.36 -11.56
C ALA A 254 5.22 -6.05 -10.99
N LEU A 255 4.42 -5.31 -11.76
CA LEU A 255 3.00 -5.13 -11.48
C LEU A 255 2.23 -5.86 -12.58
N GLY A 256 1.57 -6.95 -12.21
CA GLY A 256 0.85 -7.82 -13.12
C GLY A 256 -0.66 -7.77 -12.91
N ARG A 257 -1.41 -8.09 -13.97
CA ARG A 257 -2.81 -8.52 -13.85
C ARG A 257 -2.84 -9.93 -13.25
N ALA A 258 -3.69 -10.15 -12.28
CA ALA A 258 -3.98 -11.46 -11.73
C ALA A 258 -5.48 -11.73 -11.78
N GLY A 259 -5.86 -13.00 -11.66
CA GLY A 259 -7.26 -13.44 -11.63
C GLY A 259 -8.05 -12.87 -10.45
N GLN A 260 -9.28 -13.36 -10.30
CA GLN A 260 -10.26 -12.79 -9.38
C GLN A 260 -9.76 -12.69 -7.94
N CYS A 261 -10.22 -11.64 -7.25
CA CYS A 261 -10.07 -11.53 -5.80
C CYS A 261 -10.85 -12.66 -5.14
N GLU A 262 -10.17 -13.49 -4.35
CA GLU A 262 -10.87 -14.45 -3.51
C GLU A 262 -11.68 -13.62 -2.50
N GLN A 263 -13.00 -13.79 -2.53
CA GLN A 263 -13.93 -13.08 -1.67
C GLN A 263 -13.73 -13.55 -0.21
N TYR A 264 -12.74 -12.99 0.50
CA TYR A 264 -12.47 -13.31 1.90
C TYR A 264 -13.20 -12.40 2.90
N TRP A 265 -14.25 -11.70 2.47
CA TRP A 265 -15.07 -10.86 3.35
C TRP A 265 -16.47 -11.45 3.50
N ASN A 266 -16.60 -12.48 4.33
CA ASN A 266 -17.84 -12.84 5.04
C ASN A 266 -17.66 -12.48 6.51
#